data_AF-A0AAJ2JSW7-F1
#
_entry.id   AF-A0AAJ2JSW7-F1
#
_cell.length_a   1.000
_cell.length_b   1.000
_cell.length_c   1.000
_cell.angle_alpha   90.00
_cell.angle_beta   90.00
_cell.angle_gamma   90.00
#
_symmetry.space_group_name_H-M   'P 1'
#
loop_
_entity.id
_entity.type
_entity.pdbx_description
1 polymer ?
#
loop_
_entity_poly.entity_id
_entity_poly.type
_entity_poly.pdbx_seq_one_letter_code
_entity_poly.pdbx_strand_id
1 'polypeptide(L)'
;MGCTESDKDIIEQILAGRQDLYAILVNKYKQRMYGLLRGMGATHEDAGMDMRSAREQMKMIPLEGEYVAPDGTRIKPTRMIHHASAFQIEFRSQLPSNAAPPNEGLGGNYYHEIGFYLREPSGRKIASSDYYRDKSSSKPAAFPLRTSCNIEESKKVVTCIYTFGQLSELPEQAELVIDNYHYPTYTNDTISFEVKDLQSTPAVFTARGDEIRIGGVNGIRDAFVSKAEGIKPSLWLKAAGRYSNETSGDQWTARDEHSHEYSVSLHGGFGESEDLTENILAKW
;
A
#
# COMPACT_ATOMS: atom_id res chain seq x y z
N MET A 1 26.44 -24.21 -9.87
CA MET A 1 26.42 -25.45 -9.07
C MET A 1 24.95 -25.80 -8.83
N GLY A 2 24.48 -26.92 -9.38
CA GLY A 2 23.05 -27.20 -9.55
C GLY A 2 22.34 -27.63 -8.27
N CYS A 3 21.07 -27.25 -8.12
CA CYS A 3 20.13 -27.88 -7.19
C CYS A 3 20.19 -29.40 -7.40
N THR A 4 20.34 -30.17 -6.32
CA THR A 4 20.17 -31.63 -6.39
C THR A 4 18.69 -31.94 -6.69
N GLU A 5 18.38 -33.06 -7.34
CA GLU A 5 16.97 -33.47 -7.58
C GLU A 5 16.15 -33.46 -6.28
N SER A 6 16.74 -33.93 -5.17
CA SER A 6 16.14 -33.84 -3.83
C SER A 6 15.84 -32.41 -3.33
N ASP A 7 16.52 -31.38 -3.82
CA ASP A 7 16.21 -29.99 -3.43
C ASP A 7 15.04 -29.43 -4.23
N LYS A 8 14.91 -29.83 -5.50
CA LYS A 8 13.76 -29.44 -6.33
C LYS A 8 12.48 -30.02 -5.75
N ASP A 9 12.48 -31.28 -5.35
CA ASP A 9 11.31 -31.93 -4.73
C ASP A 9 10.89 -31.26 -3.41
N ILE A 10 11.86 -30.83 -2.59
CA ILE A 10 11.59 -30.10 -1.35
C ILE A 10 11.04 -28.70 -1.66
N ILE A 11 11.60 -28.01 -2.66
CA ILE A 11 11.13 -26.68 -3.08
C ILE A 11 9.70 -26.77 -3.64
N GLU A 12 9.40 -27.76 -4.48
CA GLU A 12 8.05 -27.96 -5.03
C GLU A 12 7.03 -28.22 -3.93
N GLN A 13 7.39 -29.01 -2.91
CA GLN A 13 6.51 -29.24 -1.75
C GLN A 13 6.32 -27.99 -0.90
N ILE A 14 7.36 -27.17 -0.71
CA ILE A 14 7.24 -25.88 -0.02
C ILE A 14 6.29 -24.95 -0.79
N LEU A 15 6.43 -24.86 -2.12
CA LEU A 15 5.56 -24.07 -2.98
C LEU A 15 4.12 -24.60 -2.98
N ALA A 16 3.92 -25.90 -2.77
CA ALA A 16 2.63 -26.54 -2.56
C ALA A 16 2.07 -26.38 -1.12
N GLY A 17 2.73 -25.60 -0.25
CA GLY A 17 2.22 -25.20 1.07
C GLY A 17 2.85 -25.93 2.26
N ARG A 18 3.80 -26.85 2.06
CA ARG A 18 4.54 -27.53 3.14
C ARG A 18 5.68 -26.67 3.68
N GLN A 19 5.34 -25.56 4.32
CA GLN A 19 6.33 -24.60 4.82
C GLN A 19 7.24 -25.16 5.93
N ASP A 20 6.84 -26.25 6.59
CA ASP A 20 7.65 -26.99 7.57
C ASP A 20 8.98 -27.48 6.98
N LEU A 21 8.99 -27.80 5.69
CA LEU A 21 10.17 -28.31 4.98
C LEU A 21 11.21 -27.21 4.70
N TYR A 22 10.86 -25.93 4.87
CA TYR A 22 11.79 -24.81 4.71
C TYR A 22 12.99 -24.93 5.65
N ALA A 23 12.76 -25.45 6.87
CA ALA A 23 13.81 -25.68 7.86
C ALA A 23 14.88 -26.69 7.39
N ILE A 24 14.53 -27.62 6.50
CA ILE A 24 15.47 -28.61 5.94
C ILE A 24 16.45 -27.91 5.00
N LEU A 25 15.95 -27.07 4.09
CA LEU A 25 16.79 -26.29 3.17
C LEU A 25 17.67 -25.29 3.94
N VAL A 26 17.09 -24.56 4.90
CA VAL A 26 17.85 -23.63 5.75
C VAL A 26 18.99 -24.36 6.46
N ASN A 27 18.72 -25.53 7.07
CA ASN A 27 19.76 -26.31 7.74
C ASN A 27 20.83 -26.86 6.79
N LYS A 28 20.46 -27.24 5.57
CA LYS A 28 21.40 -27.73 4.55
C LYS A 28 22.33 -26.60 4.07
N TYR A 29 21.80 -25.41 3.89
CA TYR A 29 22.51 -24.28 3.29
C TYR A 29 23.15 -23.31 4.29
N LYS A 30 22.83 -23.38 5.59
CA LYS A 30 23.33 -22.45 6.62
C LYS A 30 24.84 -22.29 6.62
N GLN A 31 25.61 -23.37 6.48
CA GLN A 31 27.08 -23.32 6.50
C GLN A 31 27.66 -22.63 5.26
N ARG A 32 26.98 -22.72 4.11
CA ARG A 32 27.39 -22.02 2.88
C ARG A 32 27.07 -20.54 2.95
N MET A 33 25.88 -20.18 3.45
CA MET A 33 25.53 -18.79 3.72
C MET A 33 26.48 -18.16 4.73
N TYR A 34 26.84 -18.91 5.78
CA TYR A 34 27.84 -18.51 6.77
C TYR A 34 29.21 -18.23 6.11
N GLY A 35 29.69 -19.15 5.25
CA GLY A 35 30.94 -18.96 4.51
C GLY A 35 30.91 -17.75 3.57
N LEU A 36 29.78 -17.49 2.92
CA LEU A 36 29.60 -16.33 2.03
C LEU A 36 29.67 -15.01 2.82
N LEU A 37 28.94 -14.91 3.94
CA LEU A 37 28.93 -13.72 4.79
C LEU A 37 30.32 -13.43 5.37
N ARG A 38 31.05 -14.47 5.79
CA ARG A 38 32.46 -14.36 6.22
C ARG A 38 33.36 -13.84 5.11
N GLY A 39 33.17 -14.31 3.88
CA GLY A 39 33.90 -13.82 2.70
C GLY A 39 33.61 -12.35 2.37
N MET A 40 32.48 -11.82 2.83
CA MET A 40 32.08 -10.42 2.67
C MET A 40 32.48 -9.53 3.86
N GLY A 41 33.25 -10.05 4.82
CA GLY A 41 33.77 -9.27 5.95
C GLY A 41 32.95 -9.37 7.24
N ALA A 42 31.92 -10.21 7.31
CA ALA A 42 31.17 -10.44 8.54
C ALA A 42 32.07 -11.09 9.62
N THR A 43 31.99 -10.60 10.86
CA THR A 43 32.68 -11.23 11.98
C THR A 43 32.03 -12.57 12.36
N HIS A 44 32.68 -13.36 13.22
CA HIS A 44 32.12 -14.64 13.69
C HIS A 44 30.80 -14.44 14.45
N GLU A 45 30.68 -13.30 15.15
CA GLU A 45 29.49 -12.87 15.89
C GLU A 45 28.38 -12.39 14.93
N ASP A 46 28.72 -11.65 13.87
CA ASP A 46 27.75 -11.17 12.86
C ASP A 46 27.13 -12.33 12.06
N ALA A 47 27.95 -13.30 11.65
CA ALA A 47 27.52 -14.46 10.88
C ALA A 47 26.90 -15.55 11.77
N GLY A 48 27.16 -15.49 13.08
CA GLY A 48 26.76 -16.45 14.09
C GLY A 48 25.59 -15.98 14.94
N MET A 49 24.66 -15.18 14.41
CA MET A 49 23.38 -14.95 15.08
C MET A 49 22.69 -16.30 15.28
N ASP A 50 22.83 -16.87 16.48
CA ASP A 50 22.10 -18.04 16.91
C ASP A 50 20.62 -17.69 16.90
N MET A 51 19.88 -18.30 15.97
CA MET A 51 18.43 -18.13 15.87
C MET A 51 17.72 -18.46 17.19
N ARG A 52 18.34 -19.22 18.11
CA ARG A 52 17.85 -19.38 19.50
C ARG A 52 18.03 -18.10 20.30
N SER A 53 19.22 -17.53 20.39
CA SER A 53 19.45 -16.28 21.11
C SER A 53 18.64 -15.11 20.53
N ALA A 54 18.47 -15.05 19.21
CA ALA A 54 17.60 -14.07 18.56
C ALA A 54 16.11 -14.28 18.92
N ARG A 55 15.66 -15.54 19.06
CA ARG A 55 14.30 -15.87 19.53
C ARG A 55 14.09 -15.59 21.01
N GLU A 56 15.10 -15.78 21.84
CA GLU A 56 15.05 -15.43 23.27
C GLU A 56 14.88 -13.92 23.49
N GLN A 57 15.37 -13.11 22.55
CA GLN A 57 15.22 -11.65 22.55
C GLN A 57 13.92 -11.18 21.86
N MET A 58 13.14 -12.10 21.27
CA MET A 58 11.86 -11.78 20.65
C MET A 58 10.80 -11.58 21.74
N LYS A 59 10.26 -10.37 21.82
CA LYS A 59 9.10 -10.06 22.67
C LYS A 59 7.88 -9.88 21.78
N MET A 60 6.88 -10.73 21.96
CA MET A 60 5.55 -10.51 21.39
C MET A 60 4.68 -9.82 22.43
N ILE A 61 4.20 -8.63 22.09
CA ILE A 61 3.34 -7.81 22.94
C ILE A 61 1.96 -7.81 22.26
N PRO A 62 0.93 -8.43 22.86
CA PRO A 62 -0.42 -8.31 22.32
C PRO A 62 -0.85 -6.84 22.38
N LEU A 63 -1.50 -6.38 21.31
CA LEU A 63 -2.09 -5.05 21.28
C LEU A 63 -3.61 -5.18 21.41
N GLU A 64 -4.18 -4.30 22.22
CA GLU A 64 -5.61 -4.25 22.47
C GLU A 64 -6.21 -2.96 21.88
N GLY A 65 -7.53 -2.99 21.69
CA GLY A 65 -8.27 -1.91 21.07
C GLY A 65 -8.75 -2.23 19.66
N GLU A 66 -9.69 -1.42 19.20
CA GLU A 66 -10.26 -1.46 17.86
C GLU A 66 -10.69 -0.02 17.55
N TYR A 67 -10.34 0.44 16.36
CA TYR A 67 -10.91 1.66 15.81
C TYR A 67 -12.02 1.27 14.82
N VAL A 68 -13.21 1.84 14.99
CA VAL A 68 -14.32 1.68 14.06
C VAL A 68 -14.57 3.03 13.41
N ALA A 69 -14.32 3.11 12.10
CA ALA A 69 -14.46 4.33 11.34
C ALA A 69 -15.92 4.56 10.90
N PRO A 70 -16.29 5.80 10.51
CA PRO A 70 -17.67 6.13 10.11
C PRO A 70 -18.20 5.32 8.90
N ASP A 71 -17.31 4.86 8.01
CA ASP A 71 -17.64 4.03 6.84
C ASP A 71 -17.86 2.54 7.19
N GLY A 72 -17.71 2.17 8.48
CA GLY A 72 -17.81 0.80 8.97
C GLY A 72 -16.51 0.00 8.95
N THR A 73 -15.40 0.59 8.50
CA THR A 73 -14.07 -0.04 8.57
C THR A 73 -13.68 -0.28 10.02
N ARG A 74 -13.19 -1.49 10.31
CA ARG A 74 -12.66 -1.82 11.64
C ARG A 74 -11.17 -2.08 11.54
N ILE A 75 -10.37 -1.31 12.24
CA ILE A 75 -8.91 -1.45 12.26
C ILE A 75 -8.49 -1.90 13.65
N LYS A 76 -7.89 -3.09 13.73
CA LYS A 76 -7.42 -3.68 14.97
C LYS A 76 -5.91 -3.89 14.95
N PRO A 77 -5.14 -3.22 15.82
CA PRO A 77 -3.78 -3.66 16.09
C PRO A 77 -3.85 -5.01 16.81
N THR A 78 -3.09 -6.00 16.35
CA THR A 78 -3.13 -7.36 16.92
C THR A 78 -1.95 -7.62 17.84
N ARG A 79 -0.76 -7.21 17.42
CA ARG A 79 0.48 -7.42 18.17
C ARG A 79 1.61 -6.52 17.70
N MET A 80 2.54 -6.28 18.61
CA MET A 80 3.88 -5.81 18.32
C MET A 80 4.87 -6.96 18.51
N ILE A 81 5.79 -7.11 17.56
CA ILE A 81 6.90 -8.07 17.64
C ILE A 81 8.18 -7.26 17.73
N HIS A 82 8.82 -7.26 18.88
CA HIS A 82 10.11 -6.62 19.08
C HIS A 82 11.22 -7.68 19.00
N HIS A 83 12.24 -7.43 18.20
CA HIS A 83 13.44 -8.27 18.10
C HIS A 83 14.71 -7.41 18.19
N ALA A 84 15.88 -8.06 18.25
CA ALA A 84 17.16 -7.39 18.49
C ALA A 84 17.49 -6.25 17.50
N SER A 85 17.02 -6.37 16.26
CA SER A 85 17.41 -5.49 15.14
C SER A 85 16.26 -4.67 14.54
N ALA A 86 15.02 -4.91 14.97
CA ALA A 86 13.85 -4.25 14.43
C ALA A 86 12.60 -4.55 15.27
N PHE A 87 11.51 -3.86 14.97
CA PHE A 87 10.21 -4.19 15.54
C PHE A 87 9.13 -4.12 14.46
N GLN A 88 8.06 -4.86 14.68
CA GLN A 88 6.93 -4.96 13.77
C GLN A 88 5.63 -4.65 14.49
N ILE A 89 4.70 -4.03 13.79
CA ILE A 89 3.32 -3.86 14.25
C ILE A 89 2.40 -4.50 13.21
N GLU A 90 1.55 -5.40 13.69
CA GLU A 90 0.55 -6.06 12.87
C GLU A 90 -0.82 -5.41 13.09
N PHE A 91 -1.48 -5.07 12.00
CA PHE A 91 -2.85 -4.60 11.95
C PHE A 91 -3.69 -5.58 11.16
N ARG A 92 -4.91 -5.80 11.64
CA ARG A 92 -5.96 -6.50 10.92
C ARG A 92 -7.13 -5.56 10.72
N SER A 93 -7.44 -5.26 9.46
CA SER A 93 -8.55 -4.43 9.06
C SER A 93 -9.68 -5.28 8.49
N GLN A 94 -10.91 -5.01 8.90
CA GLN A 94 -12.12 -5.47 8.24
C GLN A 94 -12.69 -4.30 7.43
N LEU A 95 -12.66 -4.43 6.11
CA LEU A 95 -13.17 -3.43 5.19
C LEU A 95 -14.69 -3.57 5.01
N PRO A 96 -15.41 -2.49 4.67
CA PRO A 96 -16.83 -2.54 4.38
C PRO A 96 -17.11 -3.27 3.05
N SER A 97 -18.39 -3.60 2.82
CA SER A 97 -18.82 -4.38 1.65
C SER A 97 -18.56 -3.69 0.32
N ASN A 98 -18.55 -2.36 0.29
CA ASN A 98 -18.28 -1.55 -0.90
C ASN A 98 -16.77 -1.34 -1.18
N ALA A 99 -15.87 -1.89 -0.36
CA ALA A 99 -14.44 -1.87 -0.67
C ALA A 99 -14.17 -2.61 -1.98
N ALA A 100 -13.53 -1.93 -2.92
CA ALA A 100 -13.13 -2.49 -4.20
C ALA A 100 -12.01 -3.54 -3.98
N PRO A 101 -11.87 -4.56 -4.85
CA PRO A 101 -10.73 -5.45 -4.81
C PRO A 101 -9.44 -4.73 -5.22
N PRO A 102 -8.26 -5.32 -4.94
CA PRO A 102 -7.00 -4.83 -5.50
C PRO A 102 -7.07 -4.79 -7.04
N ASN A 103 -6.50 -3.76 -7.64
CA ASN A 103 -6.45 -3.61 -9.09
C ASN A 103 -4.99 -3.47 -9.56
N GLU A 104 -4.70 -3.69 -10.84
CA GLU A 104 -3.32 -3.61 -11.36
C GLU A 104 -2.67 -2.22 -11.21
N GLY A 105 -3.49 -1.15 -11.11
CA GLY A 105 -3.03 0.22 -10.88
C GLY A 105 -2.56 0.48 -9.45
N LEU A 106 -3.00 -0.34 -8.49
CA LEU A 106 -2.59 -0.30 -7.09
C LEU A 106 -1.85 -1.59 -6.78
N GLY A 107 -0.51 -1.54 -6.78
CA GLY A 107 0.28 -2.68 -6.30
C GLY A 107 -0.21 -3.12 -4.92
N GLY A 108 -0.23 -4.43 -4.63
CA GLY A 108 -0.91 -4.95 -3.43
C GLY A 108 -0.46 -4.34 -2.08
N ASN A 109 0.73 -3.75 -2.01
CA ASN A 109 1.22 -3.02 -0.83
C ASN A 109 0.59 -1.62 -0.65
N TYR A 110 -0.02 -1.06 -1.71
CA TYR A 110 -0.70 0.24 -1.74
C TYR A 110 -2.23 0.11 -1.76
N TYR A 111 -2.75 -1.12 -1.73
CA TYR A 111 -4.19 -1.35 -1.70
C TYR A 111 -4.82 -0.82 -0.41
N HIS A 112 -4.14 -1.01 0.72
CA HIS A 112 -4.59 -0.55 2.02
C HIS A 112 -3.39 -0.12 2.86
N GLU A 113 -3.36 1.16 3.21
CA GLU A 113 -2.39 1.72 4.14
C GLU A 113 -3.10 2.26 5.38
N ILE A 114 -2.40 2.19 6.50
CA ILE A 114 -2.82 2.73 7.78
C ILE A 114 -1.76 3.76 8.17
N GLY A 115 -2.16 5.02 8.21
CA GLY A 115 -1.42 6.10 8.84
C GLY A 115 -1.53 5.97 10.35
N PHE A 116 -0.42 5.73 11.05
CA PHE A 116 -0.39 5.64 12.50
C PHE A 116 0.95 6.11 13.04
N TYR A 117 0.98 6.39 14.34
CA TYR A 117 2.22 6.65 15.06
C TYR A 117 2.16 6.09 16.49
N LEU A 118 3.35 5.79 17.03
CA LEU A 118 3.56 5.50 18.44
C LEU A 118 4.00 6.77 19.16
N ARG A 119 3.34 7.11 20.27
CA ARG A 119 3.59 8.33 21.05
C ARG A 119 3.87 8.00 22.51
N GLU A 120 4.94 8.55 23.05
CA GLU A 120 5.25 8.48 24.48
C GLU A 120 4.37 9.44 25.31
N PRO A 121 4.25 9.24 26.64
CA PRO A 121 3.54 10.18 27.52
C PRO A 121 4.05 11.63 27.44
N SER A 122 5.31 11.83 27.05
CA SER A 122 5.91 13.15 26.80
C SER A 122 5.33 13.87 25.58
N GLY A 123 4.52 13.18 24.76
CA GLY A 123 4.00 13.65 23.48
C GLY A 123 4.92 13.36 22.29
N ARG A 124 6.13 12.83 22.52
CA ARG A 124 7.09 12.51 21.46
C ARG A 124 6.66 11.31 20.64
N LYS A 125 6.64 11.44 19.31
CA LYS A 125 6.49 10.31 18.39
C LYS A 125 7.80 9.50 18.31
N ILE A 126 7.70 8.18 18.43
CA ILE A 126 8.85 7.26 18.35
C ILE A 126 8.86 6.43 17.08
N ALA A 127 7.69 6.18 16.50
CA ALA A 127 7.52 5.49 15.23
C ALA A 127 6.32 6.08 14.50
N SER A 128 6.37 6.14 13.18
CA SER A 128 5.30 6.67 12.33
C SER A 128 5.30 5.94 11.00
N SER A 129 4.13 5.57 10.47
CA SER A 129 4.05 5.06 9.10
C SER A 129 4.20 6.16 8.05
N ASP A 130 4.01 7.43 8.42
CA ASP A 130 4.14 8.57 7.52
C ASP A 130 5.54 9.21 7.62
N TYR A 131 6.40 8.88 6.66
CA TYR A 131 7.75 9.42 6.58
C TYR A 131 7.78 10.93 6.26
N TYR A 132 6.86 11.43 5.43
CA TYR A 132 6.96 12.77 4.88
C TYR A 132 6.44 13.84 5.84
N ARG A 133 5.42 13.55 6.64
CA ARG A 133 4.90 14.49 7.65
C ARG A 133 5.87 14.71 8.82
N ASP A 134 6.63 13.69 9.24
CA ASP A 134 7.43 13.74 10.47
C ASP A 134 8.93 14.07 10.26
N LYS A 135 9.38 14.21 9.01
CA LYS A 135 10.79 14.49 8.65
C LYS A 135 11.30 15.86 9.10
N SER A 136 10.40 16.82 9.35
CA SER A 136 10.75 18.19 9.76
C SER A 136 11.04 18.35 11.26
N SER A 137 10.88 17.28 12.06
CA SER A 137 11.12 17.33 13.50
C SER A 137 12.61 17.19 13.87
N SER A 138 13.02 17.81 14.97
CA SER A 138 14.39 17.71 15.51
C SER A 138 14.75 16.31 16.05
N LYS A 139 13.76 15.42 16.16
CA LYS A 139 13.90 14.01 16.57
C LYS A 139 12.91 13.18 15.73
N PRO A 140 13.27 12.81 14.49
CA PRO A 140 12.35 12.10 13.60
C PRO A 140 11.93 10.76 14.20
N ALA A 141 10.65 10.45 14.07
CA ALA A 141 10.13 9.13 14.39
C ALA A 141 10.77 8.08 13.47
N ALA A 142 10.91 6.85 13.95
CA ALA A 142 11.30 5.73 13.09
C ALA A 142 10.22 5.51 12.02
N PHE A 143 10.63 5.21 10.79
CA PHE A 143 9.73 4.94 9.67
C PHE A 143 9.80 3.45 9.28
N PRO A 144 8.74 2.90 8.67
CA PRO A 144 8.75 1.51 8.25
C PRO A 144 9.79 1.31 7.14
N LEU A 145 10.70 0.36 7.36
CA LEU A 145 11.64 -0.13 6.35
C LEU A 145 10.93 -1.03 5.33
N ARG A 146 9.80 -1.63 5.73
CA ARG A 146 8.99 -2.50 4.88
C ARG A 146 7.56 -2.57 5.40
N THR A 147 6.62 -2.54 4.47
CA THR A 147 5.22 -2.92 4.71
C THR A 147 4.91 -4.16 3.87
N SER A 148 4.18 -5.11 4.46
CA SER A 148 3.65 -6.26 3.74
C SER A 148 2.20 -6.49 4.15
N CYS A 149 1.31 -6.56 3.17
CA CYS A 149 -0.11 -6.81 3.40
C CYS A 149 -0.53 -8.13 2.76
N ASN A 150 -1.37 -8.89 3.46
CA ASN A 150 -2.09 -10.04 2.96
C ASN A 150 -3.58 -9.72 2.90
N ILE A 151 -4.21 -10.03 1.76
CA ILE A 151 -5.59 -9.64 1.47
C ILE A 151 -6.42 -10.90 1.32
N GLU A 152 -7.39 -11.09 2.21
CA GLU A 152 -8.42 -12.11 2.10
C GLU A 152 -9.66 -11.50 1.44
N GLU A 153 -9.64 -11.34 0.11
CA GLU A 153 -10.65 -10.61 -0.66
C GLU A 153 -12.09 -11.06 -0.38
N SER A 154 -12.32 -12.37 -0.30
CA SER A 154 -13.64 -12.96 -0.04
C SER A 154 -14.21 -12.60 1.34
N LYS A 155 -13.34 -12.27 2.29
CA LYS A 155 -13.72 -11.85 3.66
C LYS A 155 -13.60 -10.35 3.85
N LYS A 156 -13.08 -9.60 2.86
CA LYS A 156 -12.73 -8.18 2.99
C LYS A 156 -11.83 -7.90 4.21
N VAL A 157 -10.93 -8.83 4.50
CA VAL A 157 -9.96 -8.71 5.59
C VAL A 157 -8.59 -8.42 5.00
N VAL A 158 -7.92 -7.40 5.53
CA VAL A 158 -6.53 -7.08 5.21
C VAL A 158 -5.69 -7.20 6.46
N THR A 159 -4.58 -7.93 6.39
CA THR A 159 -3.59 -7.99 7.47
C THR A 159 -2.30 -7.35 6.99
N CYS A 160 -1.92 -6.23 7.58
CA CYS A 160 -0.69 -5.51 7.24
C CYS A 160 0.31 -5.57 8.38
N ILE A 161 1.57 -5.83 8.05
CA ILE A 161 2.70 -5.83 8.98
C ILE A 161 3.65 -4.71 8.56
N TYR A 162 3.85 -3.77 9.48
CA TYR A 162 4.79 -2.66 9.32
C TYR A 162 6.06 -2.99 10.08
N THR A 163 7.19 -3.11 9.37
CA THR A 163 8.51 -3.42 9.94
C THR A 163 9.34 -2.15 9.99
N PHE A 164 9.80 -1.79 11.17
CA PHE A 164 10.64 -0.63 11.46
C PHE A 164 12.05 -1.08 11.79
N GLY A 165 13.02 -0.17 11.75
CA GLY A 165 14.36 -0.42 12.27
C GLY A 165 14.39 -0.65 13.79
N GLN A 166 15.58 -0.90 14.33
CA GLN A 166 15.76 -1.13 15.76
C GLN A 166 15.29 0.07 16.60
N LEU A 167 14.44 -0.19 17.59
CA LEU A 167 14.26 0.70 18.74
C LEU A 167 15.33 0.33 19.77
N SER A 168 16.17 1.28 20.15
CA SER A 168 17.21 1.06 21.17
C SER A 168 16.61 0.68 22.52
N GLU A 169 15.47 1.28 22.88
CA GLU A 169 14.67 0.93 24.05
C GLU A 169 13.18 1.05 23.71
N LEU A 170 12.40 0.05 24.14
CA LEU A 170 10.94 0.12 24.09
C LEU A 170 10.47 0.89 25.34
N PRO A 171 9.71 1.99 25.21
CA PRO A 171 9.23 2.72 26.38
C PRO A 171 8.28 1.84 27.22
N GLU A 172 8.27 2.05 28.54
CA GLU A 172 7.34 1.34 29.43
C GLU A 172 5.87 1.60 29.09
N GLN A 173 5.58 2.80 28.58
CA GLN A 173 4.26 3.21 28.13
C GLN A 173 4.37 3.96 26.80
N ALA A 174 3.52 3.59 25.84
CA ALA A 174 3.31 4.33 24.61
C ALA A 174 1.87 4.13 24.13
N GLU A 175 1.33 5.15 23.49
CA GLU A 175 0.04 5.11 22.82
C GLU A 175 0.25 4.83 21.34
N LEU A 176 -0.52 3.88 20.80
CA LEU A 176 -0.67 3.71 19.37
C LEU A 176 -1.85 4.54 18.89
N VAL A 177 -1.59 5.50 18.00
CA VAL A 177 -2.61 6.38 17.44
C VAL A 177 -2.75 6.11 15.95
N ILE A 178 -3.97 5.83 15.51
CA ILE A 178 -4.33 5.75 14.09
C ILE A 178 -4.72 7.17 13.64
N ASP A 179 -4.02 7.69 12.65
CA ASP A 179 -4.18 9.05 12.09
C ASP A 179 -5.05 9.03 10.84
N ASN A 180 -4.84 8.07 9.95
CA ASN A 180 -5.62 7.91 8.72
C ASN A 180 -5.59 6.45 8.23
N TYR A 181 -6.41 6.17 7.24
CA TYR A 181 -6.39 4.92 6.50
C TYR A 181 -6.94 5.18 5.09
N HIS A 182 -6.57 4.36 4.13
CA HIS A 182 -7.18 4.39 2.80
C HIS A 182 -7.32 3.00 2.20
N TYR A 183 -8.31 2.84 1.32
CA TYR A 183 -8.50 1.69 0.45
C TYR A 183 -9.49 2.11 -0.67
N PRO A 184 -9.42 1.49 -1.86
CA PRO A 184 -10.33 1.85 -2.95
C PRO A 184 -11.76 1.35 -2.67
N THR A 185 -12.76 2.11 -3.12
CA THR A 185 -14.19 1.76 -2.98
C THR A 185 -14.89 1.82 -4.33
N TYR A 186 -15.91 0.97 -4.51
CA TYR A 186 -16.82 1.11 -5.64
C TYR A 186 -17.86 2.19 -5.37
N THR A 187 -18.10 3.03 -6.36
CA THR A 187 -19.14 4.05 -6.33
C THR A 187 -19.94 4.11 -7.61
N ASN A 188 -21.19 4.53 -7.47
CA ASN A 188 -22.08 4.82 -8.59
C ASN A 188 -22.15 6.32 -8.90
N ASP A 189 -21.22 7.10 -8.35
CA ASP A 189 -21.10 8.51 -8.64
C ASP A 189 -20.72 8.68 -10.11
N THR A 190 -21.48 9.49 -10.83
CA THR A 190 -21.32 9.67 -12.28
C THR A 190 -21.50 11.13 -12.63
N ILE A 191 -20.91 11.52 -13.76
CA ILE A 191 -21.16 12.79 -14.42
C ILE A 191 -21.48 12.51 -15.89
N SER A 192 -22.46 13.22 -16.42
CA SER A 192 -22.84 13.16 -17.82
C SER A 192 -22.69 14.54 -18.46
N PHE A 193 -22.18 14.58 -19.69
CA PHE A 193 -21.99 15.81 -20.44
C PHE A 193 -22.03 15.53 -21.95
N GLU A 194 -22.38 16.54 -22.73
CA GLU A 194 -22.20 16.51 -24.17
C GLU A 194 -20.83 17.11 -24.53
N VAL A 195 -20.01 16.37 -25.29
CA VAL A 195 -18.64 16.78 -25.64
C VAL A 195 -18.60 18.15 -26.33
N LYS A 196 -19.62 18.46 -27.14
CA LYS A 196 -19.73 19.76 -27.84
C LYS A 196 -19.90 20.94 -26.89
N ASP A 197 -20.46 20.72 -25.71
CA ASP A 197 -20.78 21.78 -24.76
C ASP A 197 -19.60 22.09 -23.82
N LEU A 198 -18.63 21.16 -23.68
CA LEU A 198 -17.47 21.29 -22.80
C LEU A 198 -16.55 22.48 -23.13
N GLN A 199 -16.64 23.06 -24.33
CA GLN A 199 -15.88 24.25 -24.71
C GLN A 199 -16.44 25.53 -24.09
N SER A 200 -17.76 25.60 -23.89
CA SER A 200 -18.45 26.78 -23.32
C SER A 200 -18.88 26.56 -21.87
N THR A 201 -19.21 25.32 -21.51
CA THR A 201 -19.79 24.95 -20.22
C THR A 201 -19.08 23.71 -19.68
N PRO A 202 -18.12 23.88 -18.77
CA PRO A 202 -17.47 22.76 -18.11
C PRO A 202 -18.49 21.89 -17.38
N ALA A 203 -18.31 20.58 -17.46
CA ALA A 203 -19.08 19.63 -16.66
C ALA A 203 -18.45 19.54 -15.26
N VAL A 204 -19.26 19.70 -14.21
CA VAL A 204 -18.78 19.67 -12.82
C VAL A 204 -19.23 18.39 -12.13
N PHE A 205 -18.27 17.59 -11.69
CA PHE A 205 -18.49 16.41 -10.87
C PHE A 205 -18.28 16.81 -9.42
N THR A 206 -19.26 16.54 -8.57
CA THR A 206 -19.15 16.78 -7.12
C THR A 206 -19.61 15.55 -6.37
N ALA A 207 -18.68 14.83 -5.75
CA ALA A 207 -19.00 13.66 -4.95
C ALA A 207 -17.96 13.46 -3.86
N ARG A 208 -18.40 13.01 -2.68
CA ARG A 208 -17.51 12.58 -1.59
C ARG A 208 -16.43 13.60 -1.16
N GLY A 209 -16.69 14.89 -1.34
CA GLY A 209 -15.77 15.98 -1.03
C GLY A 209 -14.86 16.38 -2.19
N ASP A 210 -14.89 15.65 -3.30
CA ASP A 210 -14.17 15.96 -4.52
C ASP A 210 -15.00 16.87 -5.42
N GLU A 211 -14.34 17.81 -6.09
CA GLU A 211 -14.91 18.64 -7.14
C GLU A 211 -14.00 18.62 -8.37
N ILE A 212 -14.47 18.04 -9.47
CA ILE A 212 -13.71 17.93 -10.73
C ILE A 212 -14.48 18.67 -11.82
N ARG A 213 -13.86 19.68 -12.41
CA ARG A 213 -14.36 20.46 -13.54
C ARG A 213 -13.72 19.95 -14.81
N ILE A 214 -14.50 19.26 -15.62
CA ILE A 214 -14.09 18.75 -16.92
C ILE A 214 -14.43 19.83 -17.94
N GLY A 215 -13.42 20.45 -18.53
CA GLY A 215 -13.58 21.55 -19.48
C GLY A 215 -12.56 21.46 -20.61
N GLY A 216 -13.00 21.71 -21.84
CA GLY A 216 -12.13 21.71 -23.00
C GLY A 216 -11.77 20.33 -23.56
N VAL A 217 -11.83 20.23 -24.89
CA VAL A 217 -11.45 19.04 -25.66
C VAL A 217 -10.07 19.26 -26.27
N ASN A 218 -9.12 18.37 -25.99
CA ASN A 218 -7.75 18.40 -26.48
C ASN A 218 -7.54 17.48 -27.71
N GLY A 219 -8.65 17.06 -28.32
CA GLY A 219 -8.71 16.23 -29.52
C GLY A 219 -8.55 14.74 -29.26
N ILE A 220 -8.46 13.98 -30.36
CA ILE A 220 -8.14 12.54 -30.34
C ILE A 220 -6.64 12.39 -30.56
N ARG A 221 -5.97 11.61 -29.71
CA ARG A 221 -4.54 11.33 -29.79
C ARG A 221 -4.25 9.89 -29.43
N ASP A 222 -3.18 9.35 -30.00
CA ASP A 222 -2.67 8.04 -29.62
C ASP A 222 -2.15 8.06 -28.18
N ALA A 223 -2.64 7.15 -27.35
CA ALA A 223 -2.21 6.97 -25.97
C ALA A 223 -2.01 5.49 -25.67
N PHE A 224 -1.02 5.20 -24.83
CA PHE A 224 -0.83 3.85 -24.31
C PHE A 224 -1.97 3.51 -23.34
N VAL A 225 -2.72 2.45 -23.65
CA VAL A 225 -3.89 2.03 -22.87
C VAL A 225 -3.49 1.11 -21.73
N SER A 226 -2.86 0.00 -22.07
CA SER A 226 -2.39 -1.02 -21.14
C SER A 226 -1.37 -1.91 -21.85
N LYS A 227 -0.71 -2.80 -21.11
CA LYS A 227 0.19 -3.80 -21.70
C LYS A 227 -0.54 -4.75 -22.67
N ALA A 228 -1.82 -5.04 -22.42
CA ALA A 228 -2.62 -5.95 -23.24
C ALA A 228 -3.12 -5.27 -24.53
N GLU A 229 -3.48 -3.99 -24.46
CA GLU A 229 -4.13 -3.28 -25.57
C GLU A 229 -3.18 -2.40 -26.39
N GLY A 230 -2.02 -2.06 -25.85
CA GLY A 230 -1.02 -1.24 -26.54
C GLY A 230 -1.49 0.21 -26.71
N ILE A 231 -1.15 0.82 -27.86
CA ILE A 231 -1.47 2.21 -28.18
C ILE A 231 -2.80 2.26 -28.93
N LYS A 232 -3.71 3.15 -28.50
CA LYS A 232 -5.03 3.36 -29.13
C LYS A 232 -5.36 4.84 -29.29
N PRO A 233 -6.14 5.21 -30.31
CA PRO A 233 -6.77 6.53 -30.38
C PRO A 233 -7.62 6.78 -29.14
N SER A 234 -7.35 7.86 -28.42
CA SER A 234 -8.05 8.23 -27.18
C SER A 234 -8.54 9.67 -27.27
N LEU A 235 -9.71 9.96 -26.72
CA LEU A 235 -10.20 11.33 -26.53
C LEU A 235 -9.54 11.93 -25.30
N TRP A 236 -8.88 13.08 -25.46
CA TRP A 236 -8.25 13.82 -24.38
C TRP A 236 -9.14 14.98 -23.97
N LEU A 237 -9.62 14.97 -22.73
CA LEU A 237 -10.34 16.09 -22.11
C LEU A 237 -9.42 16.74 -21.09
N LYS A 238 -9.56 18.06 -20.87
CA LYS A 238 -8.90 18.68 -19.71
C LYS A 238 -9.87 18.67 -18.52
N ALA A 239 -9.32 18.50 -17.34
CA ALA A 239 -10.02 18.54 -16.09
C ALA A 239 -9.20 19.33 -15.07
N ALA A 240 -9.88 19.96 -14.14
CA ALA A 240 -9.28 20.72 -13.06
C ALA A 240 -10.11 20.48 -11.82
N GLY A 241 -9.49 20.18 -10.69
CA GLY A 241 -10.29 19.81 -9.54
C GLY A 241 -9.57 19.89 -8.20
N ARG A 242 -10.38 19.75 -7.16
CA ARG A 242 -9.97 19.57 -5.78
C ARG A 242 -10.35 18.16 -5.37
N TYR A 243 -9.36 17.44 -4.87
CA TYR A 243 -9.54 16.10 -4.36
C TYR A 243 -9.40 16.13 -2.84
N SER A 244 -10.36 15.52 -2.17
CA SER A 244 -10.35 15.24 -0.74
C SER A 244 -9.71 13.89 -0.43
N ASN A 245 -9.60 13.01 -1.43
CA ASN A 245 -9.05 11.66 -1.33
C ASN A 245 -7.79 11.47 -2.19
N GLU A 246 -7.07 10.37 -1.97
CA GLU A 246 -6.00 9.91 -2.87
C GLU A 246 -6.61 9.44 -4.19
N THR A 247 -6.06 9.91 -5.32
CA THR A 247 -6.53 9.58 -6.68
C THR A 247 -5.68 8.51 -7.35
N SER A 248 -4.53 8.18 -6.76
CA SER A 248 -3.66 7.11 -7.24
C SER A 248 -4.42 5.80 -7.29
N GLY A 249 -4.49 5.21 -8.50
CA GLY A 249 -5.13 3.91 -8.69
C GLY A 249 -6.64 3.95 -8.92
N ASP A 250 -7.24 5.14 -8.98
CA ASP A 250 -8.63 5.31 -9.38
C ASP A 250 -8.88 4.75 -10.78
N GLN A 251 -9.99 4.04 -10.92
CA GLN A 251 -10.46 3.51 -12.18
C GLN A 251 -11.81 4.13 -12.53
N TRP A 252 -11.85 4.78 -13.68
CA TRP A 252 -13.02 5.45 -14.20
C TRP A 252 -13.45 4.74 -15.50
N THR A 253 -14.76 4.68 -15.73
CA THR A 253 -15.36 4.14 -16.95
C THR A 253 -16.22 5.22 -17.58
N ALA A 254 -15.97 5.54 -18.85
CA ALA A 254 -16.86 6.37 -19.64
C ALA A 254 -17.83 5.49 -20.43
N ARG A 255 -19.06 5.96 -20.62
CA ARG A 255 -20.08 5.29 -21.44
C ARG A 255 -20.65 6.27 -22.46
N ASP A 256 -20.80 5.83 -23.71
CA ASP A 256 -21.52 6.59 -24.72
C ASP A 256 -23.05 6.32 -24.66
N GLU A 257 -23.81 7.02 -25.50
CA GLU A 257 -25.26 6.88 -25.63
C GLU A 257 -25.71 5.47 -26.07
N HIS A 258 -24.81 4.67 -26.63
CA HIS A 258 -25.04 3.29 -27.04
C HIS A 258 -24.59 2.28 -25.97
N SER A 259 -24.19 2.74 -24.78
CA SER A 259 -23.67 1.93 -23.68
C SER A 259 -22.35 1.22 -23.98
N HIS A 260 -21.57 1.68 -24.96
CA HIS A 260 -20.20 1.21 -25.09
C HIS A 260 -19.36 1.78 -23.96
N GLU A 261 -18.57 0.91 -23.33
CA GLU A 261 -17.70 1.28 -22.22
C GLU A 261 -16.28 1.57 -22.69
N TYR A 262 -15.70 2.62 -22.15
CA TYR A 262 -14.36 3.09 -22.44
C TYR A 262 -13.59 3.22 -21.15
N SER A 263 -12.39 2.66 -21.10
CA SER A 263 -11.50 2.82 -19.94
C SER A 263 -11.03 4.27 -19.87
N VAL A 264 -11.13 4.88 -18.69
CA VAL A 264 -10.67 6.24 -18.45
C VAL A 264 -9.37 6.22 -17.66
N SER A 265 -8.44 7.11 -18.01
CA SER A 265 -7.18 7.25 -17.28
C SER A 265 -6.85 8.72 -17.05
N LEU A 266 -6.57 9.04 -15.79
CA LEU A 266 -6.20 10.39 -15.36
C LEU A 266 -4.69 10.58 -15.56
N HIS A 267 -4.32 11.66 -16.23
CA HIS A 267 -2.93 12.03 -16.48
C HIS A 267 -2.69 13.48 -16.09
N GLY A 268 -1.76 13.75 -15.18
CA GLY A 268 -1.50 15.10 -14.72
C GLY A 268 -0.46 15.14 -13.61
N GLY A 269 -0.29 16.31 -13.01
CA GLY A 269 0.52 16.50 -11.81
C GLY A 269 -0.32 17.12 -10.71
N PHE A 270 -0.03 16.73 -9.46
CA PHE A 270 -0.66 17.29 -8.27
C PHE A 270 0.23 18.39 -7.67
N GLY A 271 -0.40 19.41 -7.10
CA GLY A 271 0.25 20.51 -6.38
C GLY A 271 -0.70 21.10 -5.34
N GLU A 272 -0.17 21.67 -4.25
CA GLU A 272 -0.94 22.16 -3.10
C GLU A 272 -1.76 23.46 -3.36
N SER A 273 -1.95 23.90 -4.62
CA SER A 273 -2.67 25.14 -4.94
C SER A 273 -3.84 24.93 -5.90
N GLU A 274 -4.92 25.67 -5.63
CA GLU A 274 -6.34 25.51 -6.04
C GLU A 274 -6.70 25.39 -7.54
N ASP A 275 -5.78 25.27 -8.48
CA ASP A 275 -6.10 25.06 -9.90
C ASP A 275 -5.13 24.06 -10.54
N LEU A 276 -5.55 22.79 -10.64
CA LEU A 276 -4.81 21.74 -11.34
C LEU A 276 -5.31 21.60 -12.77
N THR A 277 -4.45 21.13 -13.68
CA THR A 277 -4.87 20.69 -15.02
C THR A 277 -4.50 19.23 -15.17
N GLU A 278 -5.49 18.36 -15.00
CA GLU A 278 -5.43 16.96 -15.38
C GLU A 278 -5.97 16.80 -16.80
N ASN A 279 -5.50 15.77 -17.51
CA ASN A 279 -6.13 15.30 -18.72
C ASN A 279 -6.89 14.02 -18.37
N ILE A 280 -8.20 14.01 -18.61
CA ILE A 280 -9.01 12.80 -18.56
C ILE A 280 -8.91 12.16 -19.95
N LEU A 281 -8.32 10.97 -20.02
CA LEU A 281 -8.26 10.19 -21.25
C LEU A 281 -9.44 9.22 -21.28
N ALA A 282 -10.33 9.33 -22.25
CA ALA A 282 -11.30 8.28 -22.58
C ALA A 282 -10.78 7.47 -23.77
N LYS A 283 -10.58 6.16 -23.57
CA LYS A 283 -9.86 5.28 -24.51
C LYS A 283 -10.85 4.44 -25.34
N TRP A 284 -10.67 4.41 -26.66
CA TRP A 284 -11.51 3.69 -27.64
C TRP A 284 -10.90 2.35 -28.08
#